data_AF-A0A8C2NVI9-F1
#
_entry.id   AF-A0A8C2NVI9-F1
#
_cell.length_a   1.000
_cell.length_b   1.000
_cell.length_c   1.000
_cell.angle_alpha   90.00
_cell.angle_beta   90.00
_cell.angle_gamma   90.00
#
_symmetry.space_group_name_H-M   'P 1'
#
loop_
_entity.id
_entity.type
_entity.pdbx_description
1 polymer ?
#
loop_
_entity_poly.entity_id
_entity_poly.type
_entity_poly.pdbx_seq_one_letter_code
_entity_poly.pdbx_strand_id
1 'polypeptide(L)'
;MGEALTSANTGRRGSIVTNPSTWVCSPPEYSRDLQEDIYSETSGHFRDMLVSLVQGTREEGYTDPATATQDAMVLWEACQQRTGEHKTLLQLMLCNKSYQQLCLVFQEFQSISGQDIVDAINECYDGYFRELLVAVVLCIRDKPAYFAYRLYSAIHDFGFHNKTVIRILIARSEIDLMTVRKRYKERYGKSLFHDIKNFASGHYEKALLAICAGDADDY
;
A
#
# COMPACT_ATOMS: atom_id res chain seq x y z
N MET A 1 -34.74 33.66 -27.17
CA MET A 1 -35.79 32.64 -27.40
C MET A 1 -35.73 32.32 -28.88
N GLY A 2 -35.45 31.12 -29.37
CA GLY A 2 -35.27 29.80 -28.80
C GLY A 2 -35.28 28.84 -29.98
N GLU A 3 -34.36 27.86 -29.96
CA GLU A 3 -34.43 26.52 -30.60
C GLU A 3 -34.63 26.44 -32.12
N ALA A 4 -34.10 25.48 -32.87
CA ALA A 4 -33.15 24.38 -32.67
C ALA A 4 -32.86 23.84 -34.09
N LEU A 5 -31.64 23.38 -34.36
CA LEU A 5 -31.38 22.43 -35.46
C LEU A 5 -30.27 21.45 -35.06
N THR A 6 -30.71 20.26 -34.68
CA THR A 6 -30.29 18.95 -35.21
C THR A 6 -28.80 18.59 -35.36
N SER A 7 -28.43 17.58 -34.58
CA SER A 7 -27.96 16.25 -35.04
C SER A 7 -26.55 16.07 -35.62
N ALA A 8 -25.83 15.20 -34.92
CA ALA A 8 -24.86 14.20 -35.38
C ALA A 8 -23.50 14.68 -35.89
N ASN A 9 -22.46 14.36 -35.13
CA ASN A 9 -21.35 13.64 -35.74
C ASN A 9 -20.75 12.62 -34.78
N THR A 10 -20.71 11.39 -35.27
CA THR A 10 -20.07 10.22 -34.71
C THR A 10 -18.55 10.39 -34.75
N GLY A 11 -17.88 9.75 -33.79
CA GLY A 11 -16.50 9.31 -33.94
C GLY A 11 -15.43 10.30 -33.47
N ARG A 12 -14.95 10.09 -32.24
CA ARG A 12 -13.51 10.09 -31.95
C ARG A 12 -13.23 9.19 -30.77
N ARG A 13 -12.53 8.08 -31.04
CA ARG A 13 -11.73 7.36 -30.06
C ARG A 13 -10.79 8.37 -29.42
N GLY A 14 -10.85 8.49 -28.11
CA GLY A 14 -9.99 9.36 -27.32
C GLY A 14 -10.07 8.88 -25.87
N SER A 15 -9.09 8.07 -25.51
CA SER A 15 -8.47 7.98 -24.19
C SER A 15 -9.34 8.37 -23.01
N ILE A 16 -9.84 7.38 -22.27
CA ILE A 16 -10.31 7.60 -20.90
C ILE A 16 -9.08 7.99 -20.07
N VAL A 17 -8.82 9.28 -19.96
CA VAL A 17 -8.00 9.82 -18.89
C VAL A 17 -8.88 9.73 -17.65
N THR A 18 -8.81 8.61 -16.94
CA THR A 18 -9.40 8.50 -15.60
C THR A 18 -8.57 9.36 -14.66
N ASN A 19 -9.06 10.56 -14.39
CA ASN A 19 -8.57 11.38 -13.28
C ASN A 19 -8.93 10.65 -11.97
N PRO A 20 -7.96 10.30 -11.08
CA PRO A 20 -8.24 9.50 -9.87
C PRO A 20 -9.09 10.23 -8.82
N SER A 21 -9.36 11.52 -9.01
CA SER A 21 -10.05 12.38 -8.04
C SER A 21 -11.57 12.16 -7.92
N THR A 22 -12.18 11.28 -8.75
CA THR A 22 -13.64 11.12 -8.78
C THR A 22 -14.19 9.82 -8.19
N TRP A 23 -13.35 8.96 -7.61
CA TRP A 23 -13.82 7.69 -7.00
C TRP A 23 -14.05 7.74 -5.49
N VAL A 24 -14.08 8.91 -4.88
CA VAL A 24 -14.43 9.04 -3.46
C VAL A 24 -15.83 9.64 -3.37
N CYS A 25 -16.84 8.79 -3.17
CA CYS A 25 -18.13 9.22 -2.67
C CYS A 25 -17.98 9.69 -1.21
N SER A 26 -17.37 10.86 -1.00
CA SER A 26 -17.42 11.55 0.28
C SER A 26 -18.77 12.26 0.43
N PRO A 27 -19.47 12.14 1.57
CA PRO A 27 -20.62 13.00 1.84
C PRO A 27 -20.19 14.48 1.78
N PRO A 28 -21.08 15.41 1.37
CA PRO A 28 -20.75 16.82 1.11
C PRO A 28 -20.18 17.60 2.31
N GLU A 29 -20.17 17.00 3.51
CA GLU A 29 -19.55 17.54 4.73
C GLU A 29 -18.02 17.41 4.76
N TYR A 30 -17.42 16.63 3.85
CA TYR A 30 -15.97 16.47 3.67
C TYR A 30 -15.52 16.93 2.28
N SER A 31 -15.98 18.10 1.83
CA SER A 31 -15.49 18.76 0.62
C SER A 31 -14.14 19.46 0.87
N ARG A 32 -13.15 18.72 1.38
CA ARG A 32 -11.75 19.19 1.49
C ARG A 32 -10.86 18.33 0.62
N ASP A 33 -9.82 18.94 0.06
CA ASP A 33 -8.84 18.22 -0.75
C ASP A 33 -8.00 17.30 0.13
N LEU A 34 -7.89 16.02 -0.25
CA LEU A 34 -7.16 15.02 0.51
C LEU A 34 -5.68 15.42 0.72
N GLN A 35 -5.08 16.12 -0.25
CA GLN A 35 -3.71 16.60 -0.12
C GLN A 35 -3.60 17.71 0.92
N GLU A 36 -4.57 18.64 0.99
CA GLU A 36 -4.63 19.66 2.04
C GLU A 36 -4.74 19.03 3.43
N ASP A 37 -5.62 18.04 3.60
CA ASP A 37 -5.77 17.35 4.89
C ASP A 37 -4.48 16.62 5.31
N ILE A 38 -3.79 15.95 4.36
CA ILE A 38 -2.48 15.35 4.64
C ILE A 38 -1.48 16.44 5.04
N TYR A 39 -1.48 17.57 4.34
CA TYR A 39 -0.52 18.63 4.56
C TYR A 39 -0.71 19.30 5.94
N SER A 40 -1.94 19.48 6.40
CA SER A 40 -2.25 20.08 7.71
C SER A 40 -2.01 19.14 8.88
N GLU A 41 -2.22 17.83 8.69
CA GLU A 41 -2.16 16.83 9.78
C GLU A 41 -0.80 16.13 9.90
N THR A 42 0.11 16.32 8.94
CA THR A 42 1.40 15.63 8.92
C THR A 42 2.57 16.58 8.64
N SER A 43 3.80 16.15 8.94
CA SER A 43 4.99 16.98 8.73
C SER A 43 6.22 16.18 8.30
N GLY A 44 7.24 16.90 7.82
CA GLY A 44 8.53 16.34 7.39
C GLY A 44 8.42 15.32 6.27
N HIS A 45 9.44 14.45 6.15
CA HIS A 45 9.49 13.44 5.09
C HIS A 45 8.33 12.44 5.11
N PHE A 46 7.69 12.24 6.27
CA PHE A 46 6.48 11.42 6.35
C PHE A 46 5.34 12.03 5.54
N ARG A 47 5.06 13.33 5.74
CA ARG A 47 4.08 14.07 4.91
C ARG A 47 4.45 14.01 3.45
N ASP A 48 5.68 14.37 3.14
CA ASP A 48 6.11 14.55 1.75
C ASP A 48 5.94 13.23 0.99
N MET A 49 6.26 12.10 1.64
CA MET A 49 6.06 10.77 1.07
C MET A 49 4.58 10.42 0.90
N LEU A 50 3.71 10.73 1.86
CA LEU A 50 2.26 10.52 1.72
C LEU A 50 1.69 11.32 0.54
N VAL A 51 2.10 12.58 0.39
CA VAL A 51 1.70 13.42 -0.74
C VAL A 51 2.16 12.81 -2.06
N SER A 52 3.42 12.34 -2.15
CA SER A 52 3.91 11.64 -3.34
C SER A 52 3.10 10.37 -3.67
N LEU A 53 2.69 9.61 -2.66
CA LEU A 53 1.88 8.39 -2.87
C LEU A 53 0.46 8.71 -3.35
N VAL A 54 -0.16 9.77 -2.82
CA VAL A 54 -1.53 10.19 -3.22
C VAL A 54 -1.57 10.74 -4.65
N GLN A 55 -0.49 11.36 -5.13
CA GLN A 55 -0.40 11.81 -6.53
C GLN A 55 -0.47 10.66 -7.53
N GLY A 56 -0.07 9.45 -7.14
CA GLY A 56 -0.23 8.25 -7.98
C GLY A 56 0.62 8.25 -9.26
N THR A 57 1.69 9.03 -9.32
CA THR A 57 2.57 9.20 -10.50
C THR A 57 3.62 8.10 -10.65
N ARG A 58 3.31 6.87 -10.21
CA ARG A 58 4.26 5.75 -10.30
C ARG A 58 4.48 5.36 -11.75
N GLU A 59 5.75 5.19 -12.12
CA GLU A 59 6.20 4.73 -13.42
C GLU A 59 5.66 3.32 -13.74
N GLU A 60 5.34 3.11 -15.01
CA GLU A 60 5.02 1.79 -15.59
C GLU A 60 6.04 1.50 -16.70
N GLY A 61 6.51 0.26 -16.81
CA GLY A 61 7.44 -0.10 -17.88
C GLY A 61 8.38 -1.25 -17.53
N TYR A 62 9.31 -1.50 -18.45
CA TYR A 62 10.31 -2.56 -18.36
C TYR A 62 11.33 -2.30 -17.26
N THR A 63 11.96 -3.38 -16.81
CA THR A 63 13.04 -3.32 -15.83
C THR A 63 14.40 -3.18 -16.50
N ASP A 64 15.26 -2.33 -15.93
CA ASP A 64 16.65 -2.17 -16.33
C ASP A 64 17.60 -2.59 -15.19
N PRO A 65 18.34 -3.70 -15.33
CA PRO A 65 19.28 -4.18 -14.32
C PRO A 65 20.41 -3.20 -14.00
N ALA A 66 20.90 -2.44 -14.99
CA ALA A 66 21.99 -1.48 -14.76
C ALA A 66 21.52 -0.32 -13.87
N THR A 67 20.36 0.27 -14.19
CA THR A 67 19.70 1.26 -13.33
C THR A 67 19.35 0.66 -11.96
N ALA A 68 18.91 -0.61 -11.89
CA ALA A 68 18.58 -1.24 -10.60
C ALA A 68 19.80 -1.33 -9.69
N THR A 69 20.96 -1.67 -10.25
CA THR A 69 22.24 -1.72 -9.53
C THR A 69 22.64 -0.34 -9.02
N GLN A 70 22.50 0.70 -9.86
CA GLN A 70 22.82 2.07 -9.47
C GLN A 70 21.86 2.58 -8.37
N ASP A 71 20.56 2.38 -8.54
CA ASP A 71 19.53 2.76 -7.57
C ASP A 71 19.75 2.03 -6.22
N ALA A 72 20.17 0.76 -6.26
CA ALA A 72 20.53 0.00 -5.05
C ALA A 72 21.73 0.59 -4.30
N MET A 73 22.77 1.06 -5.01
CA MET A 73 23.90 1.77 -4.40
C MET A 73 23.45 3.07 -3.73
N VAL A 74 22.57 3.84 -4.38
CA VAL A 74 22.02 5.08 -3.83
C VAL A 74 21.19 4.80 -2.57
N LEU A 75 20.37 3.75 -2.56
CA LEU A 75 19.63 3.34 -1.35
C LEU A 75 20.57 2.93 -0.21
N TRP A 76 21.64 2.21 -0.53
CA TRP A 76 22.63 1.81 0.46
C TRP A 76 23.36 3.00 1.07
N GLU A 77 23.76 3.98 0.25
CA GLU A 77 24.33 5.24 0.72
C GLU A 77 23.33 6.03 1.56
N ALA A 78 22.05 6.07 1.15
CA ALA A 78 21.01 6.77 1.89
C ALA A 78 20.81 6.23 3.31
N CYS A 79 20.87 4.91 3.47
CA CYS A 79 20.81 4.24 4.77
C CYS A 79 22.01 4.59 5.67
N GLN A 80 23.21 4.73 5.09
CA GLN A 80 24.41 5.08 5.85
C GLN A 80 24.45 6.56 6.25
N GLN A 81 24.12 7.47 5.32
CA GLN A 81 24.27 8.91 5.52
C GLN A 81 23.11 9.55 6.28
N ARG A 82 21.87 9.09 6.05
CA ARG A 82 20.66 9.50 6.79
C ARG A 82 20.34 11.00 6.77
N THR A 83 20.94 11.77 5.86
CA THR A 83 20.67 13.22 5.74
C THR A 83 19.28 13.46 5.10
N GLY A 84 18.79 14.71 5.18
CA GLY A 84 17.50 15.08 4.57
C GLY A 84 17.47 14.83 3.06
N GLU A 85 18.56 15.09 2.35
CA GLU A 85 18.68 14.82 0.90
C GLU A 85 18.53 13.32 0.60
N HIS A 86 19.20 12.47 1.37
CA HIS A 86 19.12 11.01 1.23
C HIS A 86 17.71 10.48 1.54
N LYS A 87 17.01 11.07 2.51
CA LYS A 87 15.59 10.73 2.78
C LYS A 87 14.70 11.09 1.60
N THR A 88 14.91 12.25 0.98
CA THR A 88 14.18 12.68 -0.23
C THR A 88 14.45 11.76 -1.42
N LEU A 89 15.70 11.34 -1.64
CA LEU A 89 16.06 10.40 -2.70
C LEU A 89 15.35 9.06 -2.52
N LEU A 90 15.39 8.51 -1.29
CA LEU A 90 14.75 7.24 -0.95
C LEU A 90 13.22 7.32 -1.13
N GLN A 91 12.60 8.42 -0.71
CA GLN A 91 11.18 8.69 -0.95
C GLN A 91 10.85 8.71 -2.45
N LEU A 92 11.56 9.51 -3.24
CA LEU A 92 11.29 9.66 -4.67
C LEU A 92 11.43 8.32 -5.39
N MET A 93 12.43 7.53 -5.05
CA MET A 93 12.64 6.21 -5.64
C MET A 93 11.50 5.25 -5.29
N LEU A 94 11.18 5.09 -4.00
CA LEU A 94 10.14 4.17 -3.56
C LEU A 94 8.73 4.57 -4.04
N CYS A 95 8.44 5.85 -4.19
CA CYS A 95 7.14 6.34 -4.63
C CYS A 95 6.95 6.32 -6.15
N ASN A 96 8.01 6.56 -6.93
CA ASN A 96 7.88 6.77 -8.38
C ASN A 96 8.35 5.59 -9.23
N LYS A 97 9.36 4.81 -8.84
CA LYS A 97 9.84 3.70 -9.69
C LYS A 97 8.78 2.62 -9.85
N SER A 98 8.78 1.94 -10.98
CA SER A 98 7.84 0.84 -11.22
C SER A 98 8.00 -0.28 -10.20
N TYR A 99 6.92 -1.01 -9.91
CA TYR A 99 6.98 -2.13 -8.96
C TYR A 99 8.03 -3.18 -9.35
N GLN A 100 8.11 -3.49 -10.65
CA GLN A 100 9.07 -4.47 -11.16
C GLN A 100 10.51 -3.99 -11.00
N GLN A 101 10.77 -2.70 -11.26
CA GLN A 101 12.10 -2.12 -11.08
C GLN A 101 12.51 -2.14 -9.60
N LEU A 102 11.61 -1.75 -8.69
CA LEU A 102 11.90 -1.77 -7.25
C LEU A 102 12.18 -3.17 -6.71
N CYS A 103 11.50 -4.20 -7.23
CA CYS A 103 11.83 -5.58 -6.87
C CYS A 103 13.28 -5.94 -7.22
N LEU A 104 13.79 -5.55 -8.39
CA LEU A 104 15.19 -5.75 -8.76
C LEU A 104 16.13 -4.91 -7.90
N VAL A 105 15.78 -3.63 -7.66
CA VAL A 105 16.57 -2.75 -6.78
C VAL A 105 16.73 -3.37 -5.39
N PHE A 106 15.70 -3.99 -4.82
CA PHE A 106 15.81 -4.65 -3.52
C PHE A 106 16.70 -5.90 -3.54
N GLN A 107 16.74 -6.63 -4.66
CA GLN A 107 17.64 -7.76 -4.84
C GLN A 107 19.10 -7.31 -4.94
N GLU A 108 19.36 -6.29 -5.77
CA GLU A 108 20.70 -5.71 -5.91
C GLU A 108 21.16 -5.03 -4.61
N PHE A 109 20.26 -4.38 -3.88
CA PHE A 109 20.55 -3.81 -2.57
C PHE A 109 21.07 -4.88 -1.61
N GLN A 110 20.41 -6.04 -1.56
CA GLN A 110 20.83 -7.15 -0.71
C GLN A 110 22.17 -7.75 -1.18
N SER A 111 22.39 -7.84 -2.50
CA SER A 111 23.65 -8.28 -3.09
C SER A 111 24.83 -7.39 -2.69
N ILE A 112 24.63 -6.07 -2.70
CA ILE A 112 25.68 -5.07 -2.44
C ILE A 112 25.93 -4.87 -0.93
N SER A 113 24.85 -4.76 -0.14
CA SER A 113 24.95 -4.47 1.30
C SER A 113 25.10 -5.71 2.17
N GLY A 114 24.68 -6.88 1.69
CA GLY A 114 24.55 -8.10 2.47
C GLY A 114 23.35 -8.11 3.43
N GLN A 115 22.49 -7.08 3.41
CA GLN A 115 21.38 -6.90 4.35
C GLN A 115 20.03 -6.78 3.61
N ASP A 116 18.94 -7.24 4.24
CA ASP A 116 17.60 -6.98 3.71
C ASP A 116 17.25 -5.50 3.85
N ILE A 117 16.62 -4.91 2.83
CA ILE A 117 16.24 -3.50 2.84
C ILE A 117 15.29 -3.13 3.99
N VAL A 118 14.42 -4.04 4.45
CA VAL A 118 13.53 -3.77 5.59
C VAL A 118 14.35 -3.67 6.88
N ASP A 119 15.34 -4.54 7.06
CA ASP A 119 16.23 -4.51 8.22
C ASP A 119 17.07 -3.23 8.23
N ALA A 120 17.65 -2.88 7.07
CA ALA A 120 18.40 -1.64 6.91
C ALA A 120 17.56 -0.40 7.24
N ILE A 121 16.31 -0.32 6.75
CA ILE A 121 15.39 0.78 7.06
C ILE A 121 15.10 0.84 8.57
N ASN A 122 14.89 -0.31 9.21
CA ASN A 122 14.61 -0.38 10.66
C ASN A 122 15.77 0.10 11.52
N GLU A 123 17.01 -0.09 11.06
CA GLU A 123 18.23 0.36 11.75
C GLU A 123 18.58 1.83 11.45
N CYS A 124 18.18 2.34 10.29
CA CYS A 124 18.60 3.65 9.81
C CYS A 124 17.62 4.79 10.10
N TYR A 125 16.34 4.49 10.23
CA TYR A 125 15.29 5.48 10.42
C TYR A 125 14.39 5.12 11.61
N ASP A 126 13.57 6.07 12.05
CA ASP A 126 12.66 5.91 13.17
C ASP A 126 11.29 6.54 12.91
N GLY A 127 10.39 6.36 13.89
CA GLY A 127 9.05 6.93 13.91
C GLY A 127 8.19 6.56 12.70
N TYR A 128 7.24 7.45 12.40
CA TYR A 128 6.26 7.26 11.33
C TYR A 128 6.88 7.19 9.93
N PHE A 129 8.01 7.87 9.72
CA PHE A 129 8.70 7.80 8.43
C PHE A 129 9.24 6.39 8.19
N ARG A 130 9.95 5.79 9.15
CA ARG A 130 10.37 4.38 9.08
C ARG A 130 9.20 3.44 8.84
N GLU A 131 8.12 3.60 9.60
CA GLU A 131 6.93 2.73 9.47
C GLU A 131 6.31 2.82 8.07
N LEU A 132 6.24 4.01 7.48
CA LEU A 132 5.75 4.21 6.12
C LEU A 132 6.68 3.57 5.09
N LEU A 133 8.00 3.75 5.23
CA LEU A 133 9.00 3.13 4.35
C LEU A 133 8.86 1.61 4.33
N VAL A 134 8.83 0.99 5.51
CA VAL A 134 8.66 -0.47 5.65
C VAL A 134 7.33 -0.90 5.03
N ALA A 135 6.24 -0.19 5.30
CA ALA A 135 4.94 -0.52 4.73
C ALA A 135 4.95 -0.49 3.18
N VAL A 136 5.59 0.51 2.58
CA VAL A 136 5.71 0.64 1.12
C VAL A 136 6.55 -0.49 0.55
N VAL A 137 7.71 -0.79 1.13
CA VAL A 137 8.59 -1.89 0.69
C VAL A 137 7.87 -3.24 0.77
N LEU A 138 7.18 -3.53 1.87
CA LEU A 138 6.41 -4.77 2.03
C LEU A 138 5.25 -4.86 1.03
N CYS A 139 4.57 -3.75 0.75
CA CYS A 139 3.51 -3.70 -0.26
C CYS A 139 4.03 -3.92 -1.69
N ILE A 140 5.25 -3.46 -1.99
CA ILE A 140 5.90 -3.69 -3.29
C ILE A 140 6.26 -5.17 -3.44
N ARG A 141 6.83 -5.78 -2.39
CA ARG A 141 7.28 -7.19 -2.42
C ARG A 141 6.14 -8.19 -2.53
N ASP A 142 5.18 -8.12 -1.61
CA ASP A 142 4.02 -9.01 -1.57
C ASP A 142 2.90 -8.33 -0.76
N LYS A 143 2.03 -7.62 -1.49
CA LYS A 143 0.90 -6.88 -0.92
C LYS A 143 -0.06 -7.79 -0.12
N PRO A 144 -0.45 -8.99 -0.60
CA PRO A 144 -1.21 -9.93 0.23
C PRO A 144 -0.51 -10.31 1.54
N ALA A 145 0.80 -10.58 1.52
CA ALA A 145 1.56 -10.91 2.72
C ALA A 145 1.65 -9.74 3.71
N TYR A 146 1.74 -8.50 3.21
CA TYR A 146 1.65 -7.30 4.04
C TYR A 146 0.30 -7.21 4.76
N PHE A 147 -0.83 -7.41 4.07
CA PHE A 147 -2.14 -7.38 4.72
C PHE A 147 -2.32 -8.55 5.70
N ALA A 148 -1.77 -9.72 5.41
CA ALA A 148 -1.75 -10.85 6.34
C ALA A 148 -1.01 -10.49 7.64
N TYR A 149 0.16 -9.85 7.51
CA TYR A 149 0.90 -9.31 8.66
C TYR A 149 0.09 -8.28 9.44
N ARG A 150 -0.52 -7.30 8.75
CA ARG A 150 -1.33 -6.25 9.40
C ARG A 150 -2.54 -6.82 10.14
N LEU A 151 -3.18 -7.86 9.61
CA LEU A 151 -4.28 -8.57 10.26
C LEU A 151 -3.78 -9.32 11.51
N TYR A 152 -2.65 -10.01 11.42
CA TYR A 152 -2.09 -10.74 12.55
C TYR A 152 -1.76 -9.79 13.70
N SER A 153 -1.03 -8.71 13.43
CA SER A 153 -0.72 -7.72 14.46
C SER A 153 -1.97 -7.05 15.03
N ALA A 154 -2.97 -6.77 14.18
CA ALA A 154 -4.25 -6.24 14.66
C ALA A 154 -4.97 -7.21 15.61
N ILE A 155 -4.90 -8.52 15.38
CA ILE A 155 -5.57 -9.51 16.21
C ILE A 155 -4.78 -9.80 17.49
N HIS A 156 -3.50 -10.11 17.37
CA HIS A 156 -2.67 -10.63 18.46
C HIS A 156 -1.90 -9.56 19.22
N ASP A 157 -1.20 -8.66 18.50
CA ASP A 157 -0.27 -7.71 19.14
C ASP A 157 -1.00 -6.56 19.84
N PHE A 158 -2.15 -6.14 19.30
CA PHE A 158 -2.93 -5.01 19.81
C PHE A 158 -4.22 -5.42 20.56
N GLY A 159 -4.42 -6.71 20.85
CA GLY A 159 -5.61 -7.20 21.55
C GLY A 159 -6.91 -6.93 20.77
N PHE A 160 -6.96 -7.42 19.52
CA PHE A 160 -8.08 -7.26 18.58
C PHE A 160 -8.45 -5.80 18.26
N HIS A 161 -7.64 -5.15 17.43
CA HIS A 161 -7.86 -3.80 16.91
C HIS A 161 -8.94 -3.77 15.81
N ASN A 162 -10.20 -3.70 16.25
CA ASN A 162 -11.42 -3.74 15.42
C ASN A 162 -11.35 -2.90 14.14
N LYS A 163 -10.92 -1.62 14.24
CA LYS A 163 -10.89 -0.70 13.08
C LYS A 163 -9.97 -1.21 11.95
N THR A 164 -8.85 -1.83 12.30
CA THR A 164 -7.89 -2.35 11.29
C THR A 164 -8.42 -3.62 10.67
N VAL A 165 -8.95 -4.54 11.49
CA VAL A 165 -9.53 -5.81 11.01
C VAL A 165 -10.69 -5.54 10.05
N ILE A 166 -11.66 -4.72 10.45
CA ILE A 166 -12.82 -4.35 9.62
C ILE A 166 -12.36 -3.71 8.31
N ARG A 167 -11.47 -2.70 8.40
CA ARG A 167 -10.99 -1.97 7.22
C ARG A 167 -10.31 -2.88 6.21
N ILE A 168 -9.45 -3.80 6.66
CA ILE A 168 -8.74 -4.71 5.75
C ILE A 168 -9.71 -5.75 5.17
N LEU A 169 -10.56 -6.38 5.99
CA LEU A 169 -11.49 -7.39 5.50
C LEU A 169 -12.44 -6.82 4.45
N ILE A 170 -13.03 -5.65 4.70
CA ILE A 170 -13.94 -5.00 3.75
C ILE A 170 -13.19 -4.49 2.52
N ALA A 171 -12.08 -3.76 2.69
CA ALA A 171 -11.39 -3.15 1.54
C ALA A 171 -10.69 -4.18 0.63
N ARG A 172 -10.48 -5.41 1.08
CA ARG A 172 -9.80 -6.47 0.32
C ARG A 172 -10.72 -7.63 -0.09
N SER A 173 -11.96 -7.68 0.40
CA SER A 173 -12.87 -8.83 0.21
C SER A 173 -13.01 -9.26 -1.24
N GLU A 174 -13.14 -8.28 -2.14
CA GLU A 174 -13.35 -8.49 -3.58
C GLU A 174 -12.08 -8.31 -4.42
N ILE A 175 -10.91 -8.16 -3.79
CA ILE A 175 -9.64 -7.88 -4.49
C ILE A 175 -8.68 -9.06 -4.38
N ASP A 176 -8.24 -9.38 -3.17
CA ASP A 176 -7.22 -10.41 -2.94
C ASP A 176 -7.31 -11.09 -1.57
N LEU A 177 -8.43 -10.97 -0.85
CA LEU A 177 -8.59 -11.52 0.49
C LEU A 177 -8.31 -13.04 0.54
N MET A 178 -8.62 -13.78 -0.51
CA MET A 178 -8.27 -15.21 -0.62
C MET A 178 -6.76 -15.45 -0.58
N THR A 179 -5.98 -14.64 -1.30
CA THR A 179 -4.51 -14.70 -1.28
C THR A 179 -3.98 -14.24 0.08
N VAL A 180 -4.58 -13.21 0.68
CA VAL A 180 -4.23 -12.75 2.05
C VAL A 180 -4.43 -13.88 3.06
N ARG A 181 -5.55 -14.62 3.00
CA ARG A 181 -5.83 -15.78 3.87
C ARG A 181 -4.78 -16.87 3.70
N LYS A 182 -4.40 -17.17 2.45
CA LYS A 182 -3.34 -18.14 2.15
C LYS A 182 -2.00 -17.71 2.78
N ARG A 183 -1.56 -16.47 2.53
CA ARG A 183 -0.33 -15.92 3.13
C ARG A 183 -0.37 -15.91 4.66
N TYR A 184 -1.53 -15.60 5.25
CA TYR A 184 -1.74 -15.64 6.69
C TYR A 184 -1.50 -17.05 7.24
N LYS A 185 -2.14 -18.06 6.65
CA LYS A 185 -2.00 -19.46 7.07
C LYS A 185 -0.58 -19.97 6.87
N GLU A 186 0.06 -19.65 5.74
CA GLU A 186 1.45 -20.00 5.45
C GLU A 186 2.41 -19.44 6.50
N ARG A 187 2.21 -18.19 6.93
CA ARG A 187 3.10 -17.49 7.86
C ARG A 187 2.87 -17.85 9.32
N TYR A 188 1.62 -18.04 9.75
CA TYR A 188 1.26 -18.15 11.17
C TYR A 188 0.74 -19.53 11.57
N GLY A 189 0.59 -20.46 10.62
CA GLY A 189 0.14 -21.84 10.85
C GLY A 189 -1.34 -22.00 11.19
N LYS A 190 -2.02 -20.92 11.64
CA LYS A 190 -3.46 -20.85 11.87
C LYS A 190 -4.14 -20.04 10.77
N SER A 191 -5.38 -20.39 10.44
CA SER A 191 -6.14 -19.62 9.46
C SER A 191 -6.65 -18.31 10.07
N LEU A 192 -6.76 -17.26 9.25
CA LEU A 192 -7.39 -16.00 9.66
C LEU A 192 -8.80 -16.22 10.22
N PHE A 193 -9.55 -17.16 9.63
CA PHE A 193 -10.89 -17.55 10.10
C PHE A 193 -10.85 -18.10 11.53
N HIS A 194 -9.89 -18.98 11.84
CA HIS A 194 -9.72 -19.53 13.19
C HIS A 194 -9.44 -18.43 14.20
N ASP A 195 -8.55 -17.49 13.87
CA ASP A 195 -8.23 -16.40 14.79
C ASP A 195 -9.39 -15.41 14.96
N ILE A 196 -10.14 -15.06 13.91
CA ILE A 196 -11.36 -14.24 14.06
C ILE A 196 -12.37 -14.93 14.99
N LYS A 197 -12.58 -16.24 14.83
CA LYS A 197 -13.50 -17.03 15.66
C LYS A 197 -13.09 -17.09 17.13
N ASN A 198 -11.79 -17.07 17.44
CA ASN A 198 -11.31 -17.13 18.81
C ASN A 198 -11.34 -15.77 19.53
N PHE A 199 -11.25 -14.66 18.79
CA PHE A 199 -11.11 -13.33 19.37
C PHE A 199 -12.35 -12.45 19.24
N ALA A 200 -13.26 -12.73 18.30
CA ALA A 200 -14.55 -12.05 18.19
C ALA A 200 -15.69 -12.93 18.74
N SER A 201 -16.84 -12.31 19.02
CA SER A 201 -18.05 -13.04 19.42
C SER A 201 -19.34 -12.45 18.84
N GLY A 202 -20.42 -13.22 18.88
CA GLY A 202 -21.78 -12.75 18.59
C GLY A 202 -22.02 -12.40 17.12
N HIS A 203 -22.87 -11.40 16.87
CA HIS A 203 -23.18 -10.98 15.50
C HIS A 203 -21.98 -10.37 14.77
N TYR A 204 -21.08 -9.74 15.51
CA TYR A 204 -19.87 -9.15 14.97
C TYR A 204 -18.93 -10.23 14.40
N GLU A 205 -18.66 -11.28 15.17
CA GLU A 205 -17.90 -12.45 14.70
C GLU A 205 -18.53 -13.04 13.42
N LYS A 206 -19.84 -13.30 13.44
CA LYS A 206 -20.55 -13.87 12.28
C LYS A 206 -20.38 -13.01 11.02
N ALA A 207 -20.46 -11.69 11.16
CA ALA A 207 -20.25 -10.78 10.04
C ALA A 207 -18.81 -10.82 9.51
N LEU A 208 -17.81 -10.79 10.39
CA LEU A 208 -16.40 -10.89 9.99
C LEU A 208 -16.07 -12.23 9.33
N LEU A 209 -16.61 -13.33 9.88
CA LEU A 209 -16.42 -14.67 9.32
C LEU A 209 -17.10 -14.81 7.95
N ALA A 210 -18.28 -14.21 7.75
CA ALA A 210 -18.94 -14.21 6.45
C ALA A 210 -18.07 -13.48 5.39
N ILE A 211 -17.54 -12.30 5.73
CA ILE A 211 -16.62 -11.57 4.83
C ILE A 211 -15.32 -12.37 4.61
N CYS A 212 -14.78 -12.98 5.66
CA CYS A 212 -13.55 -13.75 5.59
C CYS A 212 -13.71 -15.04 4.77
N ALA A 213 -14.85 -15.71 4.84
CA ALA A 213 -15.12 -16.93 4.07
C ALA A 213 -15.23 -16.62 2.57
N GLY A 214 -15.86 -15.49 2.21
CA GLY A 214 -16.23 -15.19 0.83
C GLY A 214 -17.17 -16.25 0.26
N ASP A 215 -17.10 -16.47 -1.05
CA ASP A 215 -17.91 -17.49 -1.74
C ASP A 215 -17.34 -18.92 -1.65
N ALA A 216 -16.33 -19.17 -0.81
CA ALA A 216 -15.63 -20.44 -0.76
C ALA A 216 -16.18 -21.38 0.34
N ASP A 217 -16.69 -22.55 -0.06
CA ASP A 217 -17.18 -23.65 0.79
C ASP A 217 -16.07 -24.46 1.49
N ASP A 218 -14.90 -23.88 1.76
CA ASP A 218 -13.78 -24.63 2.36
C ASP A 218 -13.69 -24.40 3.88
N TYR A 219 -14.29 -25.36 4.62
CA TYR A 219 -14.25 -25.52 6.08
C TYR A 219 -12.88 -25.99 6.61
#